data_AF-A0A1L3MY07-F1
#
_entry.id   AF-A0A1L3MY07-F1
#
_cell.length_a   1.000
_cell.length_b   1.000
_cell.length_c   1.000
_cell.angle_alpha   90.00
_cell.angle_beta   90.00
_cell.angle_gamma   90.00
#
_symmetry.space_group_name_H-M   'P 1'
#
loop_
_entity.id
_entity.type
_entity.pdbx_description
1 polymer ?
#
loop_
_entity_poly.entity_id
_entity_poly.type
_entity_poly.pdbx_seq_one_letter_code
_entity_poly.pdbx_strand_id
1 'polypeptide(L)'
;MKSEVFFAERFESYELSEYATARYWANKAIAERDEVIESLYDDCSPTITGCDYEEGRLFSVSTPVEDMAIMIIERKREYENMIQRYVSKAELFEIAMESLTDREREVIAIAYQGAKNDLGLSHNYFRQLLHQAEEKICSYLGELQHEKRIESNRLLKKQRKEKARVFQME
;
A
#
# COMPACT_ATOMS: atom_id res chain seq x y z
N MET A 1 39.82 -7.54 10.04
CA MET A 1 38.62 -6.90 9.45
C MET A 1 37.51 -7.94 9.45
N LYS A 2 36.45 -7.76 10.25
CA LYS A 2 35.28 -8.64 10.21
C LYS A 2 34.44 -8.21 9.01
N SER A 3 34.47 -9.00 7.94
CA SER A 3 33.49 -8.88 6.86
C SER A 3 32.14 -9.31 7.42
N GLU A 4 31.32 -8.34 7.81
CA GLU A 4 29.89 -8.56 8.03
C GLU A 4 29.30 -8.99 6.68
N VAL A 5 29.12 -10.30 6.51
CA VAL A 5 28.35 -10.86 5.41
C VAL A 5 26.90 -10.48 5.71
N PHE A 6 26.46 -9.37 5.13
CA PHE A 6 25.07 -8.92 5.20
C PHE A 6 24.20 -9.95 4.50
N PHE A 7 23.50 -10.77 5.27
CA PHE A 7 22.36 -11.53 4.77
C PHE A 7 21.25 -10.52 4.46
N ALA A 8 21.22 -10.02 3.22
CA ALA A 8 20.01 -9.43 2.69
C ALA A 8 18.91 -10.50 2.81
N GLU A 9 17.79 -10.18 3.45
CA GLU A 9 16.59 -11.02 3.39
C GLU A 9 16.34 -11.33 1.91
N ARG A 10 16.49 -12.61 1.53
CA ARG A 10 16.19 -13.02 0.16
C ARG A 10 14.70 -12.85 -0.04
N PHE A 11 14.33 -11.91 -0.90
CA PHE A 11 12.97 -11.79 -1.40
C PHE A 11 12.58 -13.12 -2.05
N GLU A 12 11.64 -13.84 -1.44
CA GLU A 12 11.14 -15.10 -1.99
C GLU A 12 10.13 -14.81 -3.12
N SER A 13 10.14 -15.62 -4.16
CA SER A 13 9.30 -15.42 -5.37
C SER A 13 7.79 -15.34 -5.09
N TYR A 14 7.33 -15.84 -3.94
CA TYR A 14 5.95 -15.70 -3.48
C TYR A 14 5.54 -14.24 -3.26
N GLU A 15 6.46 -13.39 -2.78
CA GLU A 15 6.20 -11.98 -2.51
C GLU A 15 6.05 -11.16 -3.79
N LEU A 16 6.66 -11.60 -4.90
CA LEU A 16 6.63 -10.86 -6.16
C LEU A 16 5.21 -10.64 -6.70
N SER A 17 4.32 -11.61 -6.44
CA SER A 17 2.91 -11.51 -6.80
C SER A 17 2.18 -10.35 -6.09
N GLU A 18 2.52 -10.08 -4.83
CA GLU A 18 1.96 -8.96 -4.07
C GLU A 18 2.43 -7.62 -4.63
N TYR A 19 3.70 -7.54 -5.03
CA TYR A 19 4.27 -6.32 -5.63
C TYR A 19 3.69 -6.05 -7.00
N ALA A 20 3.59 -7.08 -7.84
CA ALA A 20 3.01 -6.98 -9.18
C ALA A 20 1.53 -6.56 -9.15
N THR A 21 0.78 -6.99 -8.13
CA THR A 21 -0.64 -6.64 -7.96
C THR A 21 -0.87 -5.41 -7.09
N ALA A 22 0.17 -4.81 -6.50
CA ALA A 22 0.03 -3.72 -5.54
C ALA A 22 -0.70 -2.49 -6.12
N ARG A 23 -0.46 -2.15 -7.39
CA ARG A 23 -1.15 -1.03 -8.06
C ARG A 23 -2.66 -1.28 -8.17
N TYR A 24 -3.05 -2.50 -8.50
CA TYR A 24 -4.47 -2.89 -8.53
C TYR A 24 -5.11 -2.76 -7.15
N TRP A 25 -4.46 -3.25 -6.10
CA TRP A 25 -4.95 -3.14 -4.73
C TRP A 25 -5.00 -1.69 -4.22
N ALA A 26 -4.04 -0.84 -4.60
CA ALA A 26 -4.08 0.58 -4.30
C ALA A 26 -5.32 1.26 -4.89
N ASN A 27 -5.60 1.00 -6.18
CA ASN A 27 -6.78 1.56 -6.85
C ASN A 27 -8.08 1.04 -6.26
N LYS A 28 -8.14 -0.26 -5.91
CA LYS A 28 -9.29 -0.85 -5.24
C LYS A 28 -9.53 -0.22 -3.87
N ALA A 29 -8.46 -0.02 -3.08
CA ALA A 29 -8.53 0.63 -1.77
C ALA A 29 -9.00 2.10 -1.86
N ILE A 30 -8.62 2.83 -2.92
CA ILE A 30 -9.11 4.20 -3.17
C ILE A 30 -10.62 4.18 -3.44
N ALA A 31 -11.08 3.28 -4.31
CA ALA A 31 -12.51 3.17 -4.63
C ALA A 31 -13.34 2.77 -3.39
N GLU A 32 -12.89 1.76 -2.63
CA GLU A 32 -13.54 1.33 -1.39
C GLU A 32 -13.54 2.41 -0.32
N ARG A 33 -12.47 3.21 -0.22
CA ARG A 33 -12.43 4.37 0.69
C ARG A 33 -13.55 5.33 0.34
N ASP A 34 -13.68 5.71 -0.91
CA ASP A 34 -14.64 6.74 -1.33
C ASP A 34 -16.08 6.28 -1.07
N GLU A 35 -16.41 5.03 -1.38
CA GLU A 35 -17.71 4.41 -1.10
C GLU A 35 -18.01 4.35 0.41
N VAL A 36 -17.06 3.88 1.22
CA VAL A 36 -17.26 3.77 2.68
C VAL A 36 -17.41 5.15 3.30
N ILE A 37 -16.59 6.13 2.91
CA ILE A 37 -16.67 7.48 3.47
C ILE A 37 -17.99 8.16 3.07
N GLU A 38 -18.46 7.98 1.84
CA GLU A 38 -19.77 8.48 1.41
C GLU A 38 -20.90 7.88 2.25
N SER A 39 -20.90 6.57 2.48
CA SER A 39 -21.91 5.92 3.34
C SER A 39 -21.94 6.46 4.77
N LEU A 40 -20.77 6.77 5.34
CA LEU A 40 -20.69 7.36 6.69
C LEU A 40 -21.23 8.80 6.73
N TYR A 41 -21.11 9.55 5.64
CA TYR A 41 -21.73 10.87 5.54
C TYR A 41 -23.25 10.78 5.42
N ASP A 42 -23.78 9.78 4.69
CA ASP A 42 -25.21 9.52 4.59
C ASP A 42 -25.82 9.14 5.96
N ASP A 43 -25.11 8.31 6.73
CA ASP A 43 -25.47 7.93 8.10
C ASP A 43 -25.40 9.10 9.10
N CYS A 44 -24.70 10.17 8.73
CA CYS A 44 -24.57 11.39 9.52
C CYS A 44 -25.81 12.32 9.41
N SER A 45 -26.86 11.90 8.69
CA SER A 45 -28.06 12.67 8.38
C SER A 45 -29.23 12.43 9.35
N PRO A 46 -30.21 13.36 9.43
CA PRO A 46 -30.47 14.24 10.56
C PRO A 46 -31.18 13.57 11.76
N THR A 47 -31.30 14.31 12.87
CA THR A 47 -32.19 13.95 13.98
C THR A 47 -33.63 13.74 13.48
N ILE A 48 -34.11 12.50 13.52
CA ILE A 48 -35.49 12.17 13.22
C ILE A 48 -36.31 12.52 14.45
N THR A 49 -37.27 13.43 14.29
CA THR A 49 -38.28 13.72 15.31
C THR A 49 -39.62 13.15 14.88
N GLY A 50 -40.21 12.33 15.74
CA GLY A 50 -41.53 11.73 15.55
C GLY A 50 -42.48 12.17 16.66
N CYS A 51 -43.76 12.32 16.33
CA CYS A 51 -44.82 12.59 17.29
C CYS A 51 -45.84 11.45 17.26
N ASP A 52 -46.05 10.83 18.42
CA ASP A 52 -47.16 9.93 18.65
C ASP A 52 -48.34 10.74 19.20
N TYR A 53 -49.37 10.89 18.36
CA TYR A 53 -50.55 11.68 18.66
C TYR A 53 -51.56 10.94 19.56
N GLU A 54 -51.50 9.61 19.64
CA GLU A 54 -52.40 8.83 20.50
C GLU A 54 -51.92 8.83 21.95
N GLU A 55 -50.61 8.70 22.16
CA GLU A 55 -50.00 8.73 23.49
C GLU A 55 -49.53 10.13 23.93
N GLY A 56 -49.52 11.11 23.02
CA GLY A 56 -49.04 12.47 23.27
C GLY A 56 -47.53 12.54 23.52
N ARG A 57 -46.75 11.63 22.93
CA ARG A 57 -45.29 11.51 23.14
C ARG A 57 -44.50 12.03 21.94
N LEU A 58 -43.34 12.62 22.23
CA LEU A 58 -42.35 13.03 21.23
C LEU A 58 -41.14 12.13 21.37
N PHE A 59 -40.65 11.61 20.25
CA PHE A 59 -39.42 10.84 20.19
C PHE A 59 -38.44 11.53 19.26
N SER A 60 -37.18 11.60 19.67
CA SER A 60 -36.08 12.06 18.82
C SER A 60 -35.02 10.98 18.77
N VAL A 61 -34.64 10.56 17.58
CA VAL A 61 -33.47 9.71 17.35
C VAL A 61 -32.43 10.56 16.64
N SER A 62 -31.28 10.78 17.28
CA SER A 62 -30.15 11.50 16.70
C SER A 62 -28.91 10.62 16.71
N THR A 63 -28.18 10.61 15.61
CA THR A 63 -26.80 10.11 15.58
C THR A 63 -25.88 11.16 16.23
N PRO A 64 -25.00 10.79 17.17
CA PRO A 64 -24.01 11.72 17.72
C PRO A 64 -23.03 12.12 16.61
N VAL A 65 -23.12 13.37 16.16
CA VAL A 65 -22.36 13.90 15.02
C VAL A 65 -20.86 13.91 15.35
N GLU A 66 -20.49 14.12 16.61
CA GLU A 66 -19.11 14.13 17.09
C GLU A 66 -18.44 12.76 16.92
N ASP A 67 -19.11 11.69 17.36
CA ASP A 67 -18.58 10.33 17.25
C ASP A 67 -18.47 9.89 15.77
N MET A 68 -19.45 10.27 14.96
CA MET A 68 -19.43 10.01 13.51
C MET A 68 -18.27 10.75 12.84
N ALA A 69 -18.03 12.02 13.21
CA ALA A 69 -16.91 12.80 12.70
C ALA A 69 -15.55 12.18 13.07
N ILE A 70 -15.42 11.69 14.32
CA ILE A 70 -14.22 10.96 14.76
C ILE A 70 -14.03 9.71 13.91
N MET A 71 -15.08 8.90 13.75
CA MET A 71 -15.03 7.66 12.97
C MET A 71 -14.65 7.91 11.50
N ILE A 72 -15.20 8.95 10.86
CA ILE A 72 -14.84 9.33 9.48
C ILE A 72 -13.35 9.67 9.40
N ILE A 73 -12.81 10.43 10.35
CA ILE A 73 -11.39 10.80 10.39
C ILE A 73 -10.51 9.57 10.57
N GLU A 74 -10.86 8.68 11.50
CA GLU A 74 -10.13 7.43 11.75
C GLU A 74 -10.12 6.55 10.50
N ARG A 75 -11.28 6.37 9.87
CA ARG A 75 -11.41 5.54 8.68
C ARG A 75 -10.62 6.10 7.50
N LYS A 76 -10.62 7.43 7.31
CA LYS A 76 -9.76 8.10 6.31
C LYS A 76 -8.27 7.79 6.55
N ARG A 77 -7.80 7.90 7.79
CA ARG A 77 -6.40 7.60 8.15
C ARG A 77 -6.03 6.14 7.90
N GLU A 78 -6.92 5.21 8.21
CA GLU A 78 -6.69 3.79 7.94
C GLU A 78 -6.52 3.51 6.45
N TYR A 79 -7.43 4.03 5.62
CA TYR A 79 -7.34 3.89 4.17
C TYR A 79 -6.11 4.60 3.61
N GLU A 80 -5.77 5.80 4.08
CA GLU A 80 -4.54 6.50 3.68
C GLU A 80 -3.30 5.65 3.96
N ASN A 81 -3.19 5.07 5.15
CA ASN A 81 -2.08 4.18 5.50
C ASN A 81 -2.03 2.93 4.60
N MET A 82 -3.19 2.34 4.31
CA MET A 82 -3.29 1.16 3.46
C MET A 82 -2.91 1.47 2.00
N ILE A 83 -3.46 2.56 1.44
CA ILE A 83 -3.16 3.04 0.09
C ILE A 83 -1.67 3.37 -0.01
N GLN A 84 -1.10 4.08 0.95
CA GLN A 84 0.32 4.43 0.94
C GLN A 84 1.22 3.19 0.96
N ARG A 85 0.85 2.14 1.70
CA ARG A 85 1.57 0.86 1.68
C ARG A 85 1.55 0.22 0.30
N TYR A 86 0.39 0.15 -0.35
CA TYR A 86 0.27 -0.43 -1.69
C TYR A 86 0.97 0.42 -2.76
N VAL A 87 0.84 1.75 -2.70
CA VAL A 87 1.54 2.67 -3.61
C VAL A 87 3.05 2.52 -3.45
N SER A 88 3.57 2.46 -2.22
CA SER A 88 5.00 2.27 -1.98
C SER A 88 5.51 0.94 -2.54
N LYS A 89 4.73 -0.14 -2.44
CA LYS A 89 5.05 -1.44 -3.05
C LYS A 89 5.03 -1.35 -4.58
N ALA A 90 4.02 -0.72 -5.15
CA ALA A 90 3.89 -0.54 -6.60
C ALA A 90 5.05 0.29 -7.18
N GLU A 91 5.44 1.39 -6.54
CA GLU A 91 6.58 2.21 -6.98
C GLU A 91 7.89 1.41 -6.96
N LEU A 92 8.15 0.64 -5.90
CA LEU A 92 9.33 -0.22 -5.83
C LEU A 92 9.34 -1.25 -6.96
N PHE A 93 8.18 -1.82 -7.26
CA PHE A 93 8.04 -2.78 -8.36
C PHE A 93 8.24 -2.12 -9.73
N GLU A 94 7.70 -0.93 -9.96
CA GLU A 94 7.86 -0.19 -11.22
C GLU A 94 9.34 0.17 -11.46
N ILE A 95 10.04 0.66 -10.44
CA ILE A 95 11.49 0.94 -10.53
C ILE A 95 12.27 -0.36 -10.78
N ALA A 96 11.88 -1.47 -10.14
CA ALA A 96 12.51 -2.76 -10.41
C ALA A 96 12.26 -3.28 -11.83
N MET A 97 11.07 -3.05 -12.38
CA MET A 97 10.74 -3.39 -13.77
C MET A 97 11.55 -2.59 -14.78
N GLU A 98 11.94 -1.35 -14.48
CA GLU A 98 12.81 -0.54 -15.35
C GLU A 98 14.22 -1.14 -15.50
N SER A 99 14.69 -1.92 -14.53
CA SER A 99 15.99 -2.61 -14.60
C SER A 99 16.01 -3.78 -15.60
N LEU A 100 14.85 -4.23 -16.07
CA LEU A 100 14.68 -5.38 -16.94
C LEU A 100 14.65 -5.00 -18.43
N THR A 101 15.07 -5.95 -19.26
CA THR A 101 14.90 -5.84 -20.71
C THR A 101 13.42 -5.88 -21.10
N ASP A 102 13.06 -5.33 -22.27
CA ASP A 102 11.66 -5.30 -22.73
C ASP A 102 11.03 -6.70 -22.75
N ARG A 103 11.78 -7.71 -23.19
CA ARG A 103 11.33 -9.12 -23.21
C ARG A 103 11.08 -9.70 -21.82
N GLU A 104 11.93 -9.37 -20.85
CA GLU A 104 11.75 -9.81 -19.46
C GLU A 104 10.51 -9.15 -18.85
N ARG A 105 10.28 -7.87 -19.13
CA ARG A 105 9.08 -7.16 -18.71
C ARG A 105 7.81 -7.79 -19.28
N GLU A 106 7.81 -8.14 -20.56
CA GLU A 106 6.67 -8.80 -21.21
C GLU A 106 6.36 -10.16 -20.57
N VAL A 107 7.39 -10.96 -20.27
CA VAL A 107 7.21 -12.27 -19.61
C VAL A 107 6.64 -12.11 -18.20
N ILE A 108 7.10 -11.12 -17.43
CA ILE A 108 6.56 -10.81 -16.10
C ILE A 108 5.12 -10.30 -16.19
N ALA A 109 4.80 -9.45 -17.16
CA ALA A 109 3.44 -8.97 -17.39
C ALA A 109 2.47 -10.12 -17.74
N ILE A 110 2.91 -11.08 -18.55
CA ILE A 110 2.11 -12.29 -18.86
C ILE A 110 1.91 -13.15 -17.62
N ALA A 111 2.98 -13.39 -16.85
CA ALA A 111 2.94 -14.27 -15.68
C ALA A 111 2.09 -13.70 -14.53
N TYR A 112 2.19 -12.40 -14.25
CA TYR A 112 1.62 -11.80 -13.04
C TYR A 112 0.48 -10.81 -13.29
N GLN A 113 0.42 -10.18 -14.47
CA GLN A 113 -0.63 -9.19 -14.80
C GLN A 113 -1.70 -9.78 -15.73
N GLY A 114 -1.57 -11.06 -16.12
CA GLY A 114 -2.54 -11.75 -16.96
C GLY A 114 -2.56 -11.26 -18.41
N ALA A 115 -1.47 -10.67 -18.90
CA ALA A 115 -1.36 -10.28 -20.31
C ALA A 115 -1.45 -11.52 -21.22
N LYS A 116 -2.00 -11.36 -22.43
CA LYS A 116 -2.11 -12.45 -23.40
C LYS A 116 -0.71 -12.88 -23.86
N ASN A 117 -0.48 -14.19 -23.92
CA ASN A 117 0.80 -14.73 -24.35
C ASN A 117 0.90 -14.72 -25.88
N ASP A 118 1.34 -13.59 -26.42
CA ASP A 118 1.56 -13.39 -27.85
C ASP A 118 3.06 -13.44 -28.25
N LEU A 119 3.93 -13.87 -27.33
CA LEU A 119 5.39 -13.81 -27.51
C LEU A 119 5.95 -14.86 -28.49
N GLY A 120 5.16 -15.87 -28.87
CA GLY A 120 5.60 -16.94 -29.78
C GLY A 120 6.78 -17.77 -29.24
N LEU A 121 7.03 -17.74 -27.92
CA LEU A 121 8.16 -18.44 -27.30
C LEU A 121 7.81 -19.90 -27.01
N SER A 122 8.82 -20.77 -27.08
CA SER A 122 8.68 -22.14 -26.57
C SER A 122 8.47 -22.11 -25.05
N HIS A 123 7.68 -23.06 -24.55
CA HIS A 123 7.35 -23.15 -23.12
C HIS A 123 8.59 -23.19 -22.20
N ASN A 124 9.63 -23.92 -22.61
CA ASN A 124 10.87 -24.05 -21.83
C ASN A 124 11.66 -22.73 -21.82
N TYR A 125 11.72 -22.04 -22.95
CA TYR A 125 12.42 -20.76 -23.03
C TYR A 125 11.68 -19.67 -22.23
N PHE A 126 10.34 -19.66 -22.29
CA PHE A 126 9.52 -18.76 -21.46
C PHE A 126 9.81 -18.95 -19.97
N ARG A 127 9.82 -20.20 -19.47
CA ARG A 127 10.12 -20.49 -18.06
C ARG A 127 11.52 -20.07 -17.65
N GLN A 128 12.52 -20.27 -18.52
CA GLN A 128 13.90 -19.84 -18.24
C GLN A 128 13.99 -18.32 -18.16
N LEU A 129 13.35 -17.60 -19.09
CA LEU A 129 13.36 -16.14 -19.12
C LEU A 129 12.60 -15.56 -17.92
N LEU A 130 11.48 -16.19 -17.54
CA LEU A 130 10.72 -15.84 -16.35
C LEU A 130 11.57 -15.97 -15.09
N HIS A 131 12.25 -17.11 -14.90
CA HIS A 131 13.11 -17.33 -13.73
C HIS A 131 14.26 -16.31 -13.65
N GLN A 132 14.88 -15.99 -14.79
CA GLN A 132 15.94 -14.97 -14.84
C GLN A 132 15.40 -13.57 -14.50
N ALA A 133 14.21 -13.23 -14.98
CA ALA A 133 13.55 -11.97 -14.66
C ALA A 133 13.16 -11.90 -13.17
N GLU A 134 12.59 -12.98 -12.63
CA GLU A 134 12.23 -13.09 -11.20
C GLU A 134 13.45 -12.92 -10.30
N GLU A 135 14.56 -13.60 -10.58
CA GLU A 135 15.79 -13.45 -9.79
C GLU A 135 16.34 -12.02 -9.81
N LYS A 136 16.32 -11.37 -10.98
CA LYS A 136 16.76 -9.97 -11.12
C LYS A 136 15.87 -9.02 -10.32
N ILE A 137 14.56 -9.13 -10.45
CA ILE A 137 13.61 -8.28 -9.72
C ILE A 137 13.75 -8.52 -8.21
N CYS A 138 13.77 -9.76 -7.76
CA CYS A 138 13.90 -10.08 -6.33
C CYS A 138 15.19 -9.53 -5.73
N SER A 139 16.32 -9.66 -6.44
CA SER A 139 17.60 -9.09 -5.99
C SER A 139 17.50 -7.57 -5.87
N TYR A 140 16.97 -6.92 -6.90
CA TYR A 140 16.89 -5.46 -6.95
C TYR A 140 15.88 -4.88 -5.94
N LEU A 141 14.74 -5.54 -5.73
CA LEU A 141 13.78 -5.17 -4.68
C LEU A 141 14.41 -5.27 -3.28
N GLY A 142 15.19 -6.32 -3.02
CA GLY A 142 15.91 -6.48 -1.76
C GLY A 142 16.90 -5.33 -1.51
N GLU A 143 17.63 -4.91 -2.54
CA GLU A 143 18.54 -3.77 -2.48
C GLU A 143 17.79 -2.45 -2.22
N LEU A 144 16.74 -2.16 -3.00
CA LEU A 144 15.94 -0.94 -2.84
C LEU A 144 15.29 -0.82 -1.46
N GLN A 145 14.75 -1.92 -0.93
CA GLN A 145 14.19 -1.93 0.42
C GLN A 145 15.26 -1.65 1.48
N HIS A 146 16.44 -2.25 1.31
CA HIS A 146 17.55 -2.03 2.23
C HIS A 146 17.97 -0.56 2.25
N GLU A 147 18.07 0.07 1.09
CA GLU A 147 18.37 1.50 0.95
C GLU A 147 17.31 2.38 1.63
N LYS A 148 16.02 2.15 1.35
CA LYS A 148 14.92 2.87 2.03
C LYS A 148 14.98 2.72 3.55
N ARG A 149 15.32 1.53 4.05
CA ARG A 149 15.47 1.26 5.49
C ARG A 149 16.65 2.02 6.10
N ILE A 150 17.78 2.08 5.41
CA ILE A 150 18.94 2.86 5.83
C ILE A 150 18.60 4.35 5.88
N GLU A 151 17.95 4.87 4.84
CA GLU A 151 17.57 6.27 4.74
C GLU A 151 16.59 6.68 5.86
N SER A 152 15.54 5.89 6.08
CA SER A 152 14.58 6.08 7.17
C SER A 152 15.28 6.12 8.55
N ASN A 153 16.20 5.18 8.80
CA ASN A 153 16.99 5.17 10.03
C ASN A 153 17.89 6.42 10.18
N ARG A 154 18.44 6.95 9.09
CA ARG A 154 19.24 8.18 9.11
C ARG A 154 18.38 9.40 9.43
N LEU A 155 17.19 9.49 8.86
CA LEU A 155 16.23 10.57 9.11
C LEU A 155 15.76 10.56 10.58
N LEU A 156 15.40 9.40 11.11
CA LEU A 156 15.01 9.27 12.52
C LEU A 156 16.13 9.69 13.48
N LYS A 157 17.38 9.32 13.17
CA LYS A 157 18.54 9.77 13.96
C LYS A 157 18.73 11.29 13.90
N LYS A 158 18.50 11.92 12.74
CA LYS A 158 18.55 13.39 12.61
C LYS A 158 17.45 14.06 13.43
N GLN A 159 16.20 13.61 13.31
CA GLN A 159 15.07 14.15 14.08
C GLN A 159 15.25 14.01 15.59
N ARG A 160 15.77 12.87 16.07
CA ARG A 160 16.08 12.67 17.49
C ARG A 160 17.15 13.64 18.00
N LYS A 161 18.20 13.90 17.20
CA LYS A 161 19.23 14.89 17.55
C LYS A 161 18.68 16.31 17.57
N GLU A 162 17.77 16.64 16.67
CA GLU A 162 17.14 17.96 16.59
C GLU A 162 16.19 18.21 17.76
N LYS A 163 15.32 17.23 18.08
CA LYS A 163 14.47 17.28 19.29
C LYS A 163 15.30 17.41 20.58
N ALA A 164 16.41 16.68 20.68
CA ALA A 164 17.31 16.78 21.83
C ALA A 164 18.00 18.16 21.94
N ARG A 165 18.25 18.85 20.83
CA ARG A 165 18.79 20.22 20.84
C ARG A 165 17.75 21.24 21.28
N VAL A 166 16.51 21.12 20.81
CA VAL A 166 15.41 22.00 21.24
C VAL A 166 15.17 21.89 22.74
N PHE A 167 15.16 20.67 23.28
CA PHE A 167 14.95 20.42 24.71
C PHE A 167 16.11 20.90 25.61
N GLN A 168 17.29 21.19 25.06
CA GLN A 168 18.42 21.75 25.82
C GLN A 168 18.47 23.29 25.80
N MET A 169 17.61 23.92 25.00
CA MET A 169 17.50 25.38 24.89
C MET A 169 16.29 25.95 25.66
N GLU A 170 15.40 25.10 26.16
CA GLU A 170 14.31 25.41 27.10
C GLU A 170 14.77 25.20 28.55
#